data_AF-A0A2E6PM00-F1
#
_entry.id   AF-A0A2E6PM00-F1
#
_cell.length_a   1.000
_cell.length_b   1.000
_cell.length_c   1.000
_cell.angle_alpha   90.00
_cell.angle_beta   90.00
_cell.angle_gamma   90.00
#
_symmetry.space_group_name_H-M   'P 1'
#
loop_
_entity.id
_entity.type
_entity.pdbx_description
1 polymer ?
#
loop_
_entity_poly.entity_id
_entity_poly.type
_entity_poly.pdbx_seq_one_letter_code
_entity_poly.pdbx_strand_id
1 'polypeptide(L)'
;MAKLDWTRDETILASDLYFRLRDRGIFKSYGEIEELSIYLRTLPIYPIADRPDNFRDHAGVAMKMSNFQSIDPSYTSGGRRGLIQRNRIAKLFGMTL
;
A
#
# COMPACT_ATOMS: atom_id res chain seq x y z
N MET A 1 -5.35 -19.82 -3.33
CA MET A 1 -4.27 -18.95 -3.84
C MET A 1 -3.48 -18.47 -2.64
N ALA A 2 -2.17 -18.74 -2.58
CA ALA A 2 -1.34 -18.28 -1.46
C ALA A 2 -1.30 -16.75 -1.47
N LYS A 3 -1.62 -16.13 -0.34
CA LYS A 3 -1.50 -14.68 -0.17
C LYS A 3 -0.11 -14.38 0.37
N LEU A 4 0.75 -13.79 -0.45
CA LEU A 4 2.04 -13.28 0.00
C LEU A 4 1.84 -11.98 0.77
N ASP A 5 2.31 -11.94 2.02
CA ASP A 5 2.25 -10.76 2.86
C ASP A 5 3.22 -9.68 2.37
N TRP A 6 2.97 -8.43 2.75
CA TRP A 6 3.91 -7.33 2.54
C TRP A 6 5.05 -7.44 3.55
N THR A 7 6.27 -7.61 3.06
CA THR A 7 7.46 -7.57 3.91
C THR A 7 7.71 -6.16 4.43
N ARG A 8 8.66 -6.03 5.37
CA ARG A 8 9.06 -4.75 5.94
C ARG A 8 9.62 -3.82 4.86
N ASP A 9 10.49 -4.31 3.99
CA ASP A 9 11.17 -3.51 2.97
C ASP A 9 10.19 -3.01 1.90
N GLU A 10 9.27 -3.87 1.45
CA GLU A 10 8.20 -3.46 0.52
C GLU A 10 7.27 -2.42 1.16
N THR A 11 6.99 -2.58 2.45
CA THR A 11 6.18 -1.61 3.19
C THR A 11 6.89 -0.27 3.30
N ILE A 12 8.20 -0.23 3.56
CA ILE A 12 8.99 1.00 3.60
C ILE A 12 8.94 1.72 2.25
N LEU A 13 9.16 1.01 1.14
CA LEU A 13 9.13 1.60 -0.20
C LEU A 13 7.75 2.18 -0.54
N ALA A 14 6.68 1.44 -0.24
CA ALA A 14 5.32 1.92 -0.48
C ALA A 14 4.95 3.10 0.44
N SER A 15 5.40 3.09 1.69
CA SER A 15 5.17 4.19 2.63
C SER A 15 5.93 5.45 2.23
N ASP A 16 7.18 5.34 1.76
CA ASP A 16 7.94 6.46 1.22
C ASP A 16 7.19 7.14 0.07
N LEU A 17 6.75 6.34 -0.91
CA LEU A 17 5.97 6.86 -2.03
C LEU A 17 4.67 7.53 -1.55
N TYR A 18 3.97 6.92 -0.59
CA TYR A 18 2.77 7.50 -0.01
C TYR A 18 3.02 8.87 0.60
N PHE A 19 4.05 9.03 1.43
CA PHE A 19 4.34 10.32 2.07
C PHE A 19 4.73 11.40 1.05
N ARG A 20 5.44 11.04 -0.03
CA ARG A 20 5.75 11.96 -1.13
C ARG A 20 4.51 12.44 -1.88
N LEU A 21 3.45 11.63 -1.94
CA LEU A 21 2.26 11.90 -2.75
C LEU A 21 1.02 12.26 -1.93
N ARG A 22 1.12 12.28 -0.59
CA ARG A 22 0.00 12.40 0.35
C ARG A 22 -0.99 13.51 -0.02
N ASP A 23 -0.48 14.67 -0.42
CA ASP A 23 -1.30 15.86 -0.69
C ASP A 23 -1.85 15.88 -2.14
N ARG A 24 -1.22 15.15 -3.06
CA ARG A 24 -1.67 15.02 -4.47
C ARG A 24 -2.81 14.01 -4.63
N GLY A 25 -2.76 12.93 -3.84
CA GLY A 25 -3.75 11.85 -3.85
C GLY A 25 -3.41 10.72 -4.84
N ILE A 26 -3.66 9.47 -4.40
CA ILE A 26 -3.30 8.22 -5.11
C ILE A 26 -3.83 8.18 -6.55
N PHE A 27 -5.08 8.60 -6.78
CA PHE A 27 -5.71 8.57 -8.11
C PHE A 27 -5.01 9.46 -9.15
N LYS A 28 -4.26 10.48 -8.71
CA LYS A 28 -3.50 11.37 -9.58
C LYS A 28 -2.05 10.93 -9.77
N SER A 29 -1.67 9.79 -9.19
CA SER A 29 -0.29 9.31 -9.11
C SER A 29 -0.10 7.95 -9.79
N TYR A 30 -0.83 7.73 -10.88
CA TYR A 30 -0.77 6.47 -11.63
C TYR A 30 0.67 6.14 -12.05
N GLY A 31 1.42 7.13 -12.57
CA GLY A 31 2.78 6.92 -13.06
C GLY A 31 3.74 6.47 -11.95
N GLU A 32 3.70 7.14 -10.80
CA GLU A 32 4.59 6.79 -9.68
C GLU A 32 4.21 5.47 -9.01
N ILE A 33 2.92 5.11 -8.99
CA ILE A 33 2.44 3.80 -8.54
C ILE A 33 2.90 2.69 -9.48
N GLU A 34 2.81 2.93 -10.79
CA GLU A 34 3.27 1.98 -11.80
C GLU A 34 4.78 1.75 -11.71
N GLU A 35 5.55 2.83 -11.55
CA GLU A 35 7.00 2.76 -11.38
C GLU A 35 7.38 1.92 -10.15
N LEU A 36 6.73 2.14 -9.01
CA LEU A 36 6.95 1.33 -7.81
C LEU A 36 6.52 -0.13 -8.02
N SER A 37 5.41 -0.37 -8.72
CA SER A 37 4.91 -1.70 -9.08
C SER A 37 5.93 -2.48 -9.92
N ILE A 38 6.56 -1.83 -10.91
CA ILE A 38 7.64 -2.41 -11.71
C ILE A 38 8.84 -2.70 -10.81
N TYR A 39 9.29 -1.72 -10.02
CA TYR A 39 10.45 -1.85 -9.14
C TYR A 39 10.31 -3.00 -8.14
N LEU A 40 9.19 -3.09 -7.42
CA LEU A 40 8.93 -4.15 -6.45
C LEU A 40 8.98 -5.55 -7.06
N ARG A 41 8.54 -5.71 -8.32
CA ARG A 41 8.62 -7.00 -9.03
C ARG A 41 10.04 -7.40 -9.42
N THR A 42 10.98 -6.46 -9.51
CA THR A 42 12.39 -6.78 -9.77
C THR A 42 13.10 -7.33 -8.54
N LEU A 43 12.60 -7.05 -7.33
CA LEU A 43 13.27 -7.42 -6.09
C LEU A 43 13.19 -8.94 -5.84
N PRO A 44 14.26 -9.59 -5.37
CA PRO A 44 14.28 -11.03 -5.10
C PRO A 44 13.67 -11.38 -3.71
N ILE A 45 12.52 -10.80 -3.36
CA ILE A 45 11.90 -10.96 -2.03
C ILE A 45 11.21 -12.32 -1.88
N TYR A 46 10.49 -12.73 -2.93
CA TYR A 46 9.89 -14.04 -3.04
C TYR A 46 10.41 -14.74 -4.31
N PRO A 47 10.60 -16.07 -4.30
CA PRO A 47 10.92 -16.83 -5.50
C PRO A 47 9.89 -16.58 -6.60
N ILE A 48 10.33 -16.46 -7.86
CA ILE A 48 9.42 -16.17 -8.99
C ILE A 48 8.32 -17.23 -9.10
N ALA A 49 8.65 -18.50 -8.84
CA ALA A 49 7.71 -19.63 -8.87
C ALA A 49 6.56 -19.52 -7.86
N ASP A 50 6.75 -18.76 -6.77
CA ASP A 50 5.76 -18.60 -5.70
C ASP A 50 4.91 -17.35 -5.86
N ARG A 51 5.23 -16.48 -6.84
CA ARG A 51 4.55 -15.20 -7.04
C ARG A 51 3.23 -15.44 -7.78
N PRO A 52 2.09 -14.96 -7.24
CA PRO A 52 0.85 -14.94 -8.01
C PRO A 52 0.93 -13.93 -9.17
N ASP A 53 0.06 -14.06 -10.18
CA ASP A 53 0.02 -13.17 -11.35
C ASP A 53 -0.10 -11.68 -10.97
N ASN A 54 -0.81 -11.39 -9.88
CA ASN A 54 -1.00 -10.04 -9.35
C ASN A 54 0.06 -9.62 -8.33
N PHE A 55 1.21 -10.29 -8.26
CA PHE A 55 2.27 -9.97 -7.31
C PHE A 55 2.73 -8.52 -7.48
N ARG A 56 2.43 -7.68 -6.48
CA ARG A 56 2.78 -6.25 -6.43
C ARG A 56 2.37 -5.48 -7.69
N ASP A 57 1.22 -5.83 -8.23
CA ASP A 57 0.62 -5.07 -9.32
C ASP A 57 0.18 -3.68 -8.92
N HIS A 58 -0.08 -2.85 -9.93
CA HIS A 58 -0.51 -1.48 -9.75
C HIS A 58 -1.66 -1.39 -8.74
N ALA A 59 -2.68 -2.25 -8.91
CA ALA A 59 -3.83 -2.30 -8.03
C ALA A 59 -3.44 -2.67 -6.59
N GLY A 60 -2.56 -3.65 -6.41
CA GLY A 60 -2.04 -4.06 -5.11
C GLY A 60 -1.22 -2.97 -4.42
N VAL A 61 -0.41 -2.22 -5.16
CA VAL A 61 0.34 -1.07 -4.65
C VAL A 61 -0.61 0.07 -4.28
N ALA A 62 -1.55 0.43 -5.15
CA ALA A 62 -2.57 1.45 -4.88
C ALA A 62 -3.43 1.11 -3.65
N MET A 63 -3.81 -0.16 -3.51
CA MET A 63 -4.54 -0.65 -2.34
C MET A 63 -3.67 -0.56 -1.07
N LYS A 64 -2.38 -0.92 -1.15
CA LYS A 64 -1.46 -0.76 -0.02
C LYS A 64 -1.34 0.70 0.41
N MET A 65 -1.23 1.63 -0.53
CA MET A 65 -1.22 3.06 -0.24
C MET A 65 -2.55 3.54 0.38
N SER A 66 -3.68 3.01 -0.08
CA SER A 66 -5.00 3.32 0.49
C SER A 66 -5.13 2.83 1.93
N ASN A 67 -4.46 1.74 2.30
CA ASN A 67 -4.36 1.28 3.69
C ASN A 67 -3.51 2.21 4.55
N PHE A 68 -2.51 2.91 3.99
CA PHE A 68 -1.79 3.94 4.74
C PHE A 68 -2.66 5.18 4.95
N GLN A 69 -3.43 5.60 3.93
CA GLN A 69 -4.38 6.70 4.06
C GLN A 69 -5.40 6.49 5.18
N SER A 70 -5.88 5.25 5.37
CA SER A 70 -6.89 4.96 6.39
C SER A 70 -6.35 5.04 7.82
N ILE A 71 -5.03 5.01 8.01
CA ILE A 71 -4.38 5.10 9.33
C ILE A 71 -3.57 6.38 9.54
N ASP A 72 -3.43 7.25 8.53
CA ASP A 72 -2.74 8.55 8.65
C ASP A 72 -3.68 9.61 9.27
N PRO A 73 -3.44 10.08 10.50
CA PRO A 73 -4.23 11.13 11.14
C PRO A 73 -4.15 12.47 10.37
N SER A 74 -3.02 12.75 9.72
CA SER A 74 -2.84 13.97 8.93
C SER A 74 -3.72 13.96 7.69
N TYR A 75 -3.99 12.77 7.14
CA TYR A 75 -4.89 12.61 6.00
C TYR A 75 -6.36 12.60 6.43
N THR A 76 -6.68 11.91 7.53
CA THR A 76 -8.07 11.66 7.97
C THR A 76 -8.72 12.81 8.74
N SER A 77 -7.93 13.64 9.42
CA SER A 77 -8.43 14.80 10.20
C SER A 77 -9.25 15.81 9.38
N GLY A 78 -9.04 15.87 8.06
CA GLY A 78 -9.83 16.70 7.13
C GLY A 78 -11.13 16.06 6.61
N GLY A 79 -11.63 14.99 7.24
CA GLY A 79 -12.84 14.27 6.80
C GLY A 79 -12.64 13.35 5.60
N ARG A 80 -11.41 13.22 5.09
CA ARG A 80 -11.05 12.26 4.03
C ARG A 80 -10.96 10.86 4.64
N ARG A 81 -11.49 9.86 3.97
CA ARG A 81 -11.37 8.46 4.40
C ARG A 81 -10.62 7.66 3.35
N GLY A 82 -9.63 6.89 3.79
CA GLY A 82 -9.04 5.82 2.99
C GLY A 82 -10.03 4.66 2.79
N LEU A 83 -9.59 3.61 2.12
CA LEU A 83 -10.42 2.45 1.83
C LEU A 83 -10.73 1.68 3.13
N ILE A 84 -12.02 1.47 3.43
CA ILE A 84 -12.47 0.69 4.59
C ILE A 84 -12.55 -0.78 4.17
N GLN A 85 -11.44 -1.52 4.21
CA GLN A 85 -11.50 -2.98 4.06
C GLN A 85 -10.82 -3.69 5.23
N ARG A 86 -11.68 -4.18 6.15
CA ARG A 86 -11.43 -5.14 7.24
C ARG A 86 -10.06 -5.01 7.91
N ASN A 87 -9.92 -3.96 8.71
CA ASN A 87 -8.73 -3.65 9.51
C ASN A 87 -8.31 -4.81 10.45
N ARG A 88 -7.27 -5.57 10.08
CA ARG A 88 -6.42 -6.26 11.06
C ARG A 88 -5.44 -5.28 11.74
N ILE A 89 -5.08 -4.18 11.07
CA ILE A 89 -4.10 -3.19 11.55
C ILE A 89 -4.70 -2.25 12.61
N ALA A 90 -5.95 -1.79 12.46
CA ALA A 90 -6.58 -0.94 13.50
C ALA A 90 -6.76 -1.68 14.84
N LYS A 91 -6.97 -3.01 14.81
CA LYS A 91 -6.99 -3.85 16.02
C LYS A 91 -5.64 -3.94 16.72
N LEU A 92 -4.53 -3.83 15.99
CA LEU A 92 -3.17 -3.82 16.55
C LEU A 92 -2.84 -2.50 17.27
N PHE A 93 -3.50 -1.40 16.90
CA PHE A 93 -3.28 -0.07 17.48
C PHE A 93 -4.43 0.43 18.38
N GLY A 94 -5.41 -0.41 18.70
CA GLY A 94 -6.47 -0.08 19.67
C GLY A 94 -7.42 1.04 19.26
N MET A 95 -7.40 1.49 18.00
CA MET A 95 -8.29 2.57 17.53
C MET A 95 -9.63 1.98 17.09
N THR A 96 -10.69 2.30 17.84
CA THR A 96 -12.09 2.02 17.47
C THR A 96 -12.54 3.09 16.48
N LEU A 97 -13.18 2.67 15.38
CA LEU A 97 -13.85 3.58 14.43
C LEU A 97 -15.19 4.05 14.99
#